data_AF-A0A4Q3EAI7-F1
#
_entry.id   AF-A0A4Q3EAI7-F1
#
_cell.length_a   1.000
_cell.length_b   1.000
_cell.length_c   1.000
_cell.angle_alpha   90.00
_cell.angle_beta   90.00
_cell.angle_gamma   90.00
#
_symmetry.space_group_name_H-M   'P 1'
#
loop_
_entity.id
_entity.type
_entity.pdbx_description
1 polymer ?
#
loop_
_entity_poly.entity_id
_entity_poly.type
_entity_poly.pdbx_seq_one_letter_code
_entity_poly.pdbx_strand_id
1 'polypeptide(L)'
;TSYVFFFDADLLAKSKKINLQITNASIEKVLEACFREQGLEYAIVGNIIVVKKKQAAPVPVIAPIVETPPAVRFYFGTAFYQKAGRSGGSCAGLFCQSV
;
A
#
# COMPACT_ATOMS: atom_id res chain seq x y z
N THR A 1 -10.80 -0.67 -44.98
CA THR A 1 -11.00 -0.17 -43.62
C THR A 1 -9.67 0.37 -43.12
N SER A 2 -9.58 1.68 -42.92
CA SER A 2 -8.32 2.34 -42.56
C SER A 2 -8.26 2.52 -41.05
N TYR A 3 -7.47 1.69 -40.35
CA TYR A 3 -7.19 1.82 -38.93
C TYR A 3 -5.77 2.32 -38.72
N VAL A 4 -5.59 3.23 -37.77
CA VAL A 4 -4.27 3.76 -37.40
C VAL A 4 -3.84 3.13 -36.08
N PHE A 5 -2.65 2.57 -36.02
CA PHE A 5 -2.09 1.97 -34.81
C PHE A 5 -1.12 2.94 -34.15
N PHE A 6 -1.38 3.26 -32.88
CA PHE A 6 -0.50 4.06 -32.04
C PHE A 6 0.03 3.20 -30.90
N PHE A 7 1.33 2.94 -30.92
CA PHE A 7 2.01 2.12 -29.94
C PHE A 7 3.44 2.61 -29.74
N ASP A 8 4.00 2.26 -28.60
CA ASP A 8 5.37 2.57 -28.26
C ASP A 8 6.27 1.38 -28.64
N ALA A 9 7.28 1.62 -29.48
CA ALA A 9 8.09 0.57 -30.09
C ALA A 9 8.88 -0.23 -29.03
N ASP A 10 9.30 0.42 -27.95
CA ASP A 10 10.00 -0.22 -26.84
C ASP A 10 9.11 -1.21 -26.08
N LEU A 11 7.80 -0.94 -26.00
CA LEU A 11 6.85 -1.85 -25.36
C LEU A 11 6.64 -3.11 -26.21
N LEU A 12 6.60 -2.96 -27.53
CA LEU A 12 6.47 -4.06 -28.48
C LEU A 12 7.76 -4.89 -28.57
N ALA A 13 8.93 -4.26 -28.57
CA ALA A 13 10.21 -4.96 -28.58
C ALA A 13 10.42 -5.83 -27.33
N LYS A 14 9.92 -5.37 -26.18
CA LYS A 14 9.95 -6.13 -24.90
C LYS A 14 8.83 -7.18 -24.82
N SER A 15 7.88 -7.15 -25.74
CA SER A 15 6.74 -8.09 -25.75
C SER A 15 7.08 -9.38 -26.49
N LYS A 16 6.34 -10.44 -26.20
CA LYS A 16 6.54 -11.76 -26.80
C LYS A 16 5.98 -11.75 -28.23
N LYS A 17 6.75 -12.24 -29.20
CA LYS A 17 6.26 -12.46 -30.57
C LYS A 17 5.16 -13.53 -30.53
N ILE A 18 3.97 -13.18 -30.99
CA ILE A 18 2.84 -14.11 -31.10
C ILE A 18 2.51 -14.35 -32.58
N ASN A 19 1.97 -15.52 -32.88
CA ASN A 19 1.53 -15.87 -34.22
C ASN A 19 0.09 -16.39 -34.14
N LEU A 20 -0.87 -15.57 -34.53
CA LEU A 20 -2.29 -15.91 -34.49
C LEU A 20 -2.83 -16.03 -35.92
N GLN A 21 -3.57 -17.10 -36.18
CA GLN A 21 -4.33 -17.28 -37.41
C GLN A 21 -5.81 -17.21 -37.07
N ILE A 22 -6.47 -16.13 -37.49
CA ILE A 22 -7.87 -15.87 -37.20
C ILE A 22 -8.57 -15.56 -38.53
N THR A 23 -9.63 -16.29 -38.82
CA THR A 23 -10.46 -16.14 -40.03
C THR A 23 -11.85 -15.66 -39.65
N ASN A 24 -12.36 -14.67 -40.39
CA ASN A 24 -13.73 -14.15 -40.25
C ASN A 24 -14.09 -13.63 -38.84
N ALA A 25 -13.15 -12.96 -38.15
CA ALA A 25 -13.40 -12.33 -36.86
C ALA A 25 -13.45 -10.80 -36.98
N SER A 26 -14.17 -10.15 -36.06
CA SER A 26 -14.15 -8.70 -35.90
C SER A 26 -12.78 -8.22 -35.40
N ILE A 27 -12.41 -6.99 -35.72
CA ILE A 27 -11.13 -6.39 -35.34
C ILE A 27 -10.92 -6.43 -33.81
N GLU A 28 -12.00 -6.23 -33.05
CA GLU A 28 -12.01 -6.26 -31.58
C GLU A 28 -11.61 -7.64 -31.05
N LYS A 29 -12.14 -8.71 -31.65
CA LYS A 29 -11.82 -10.09 -31.25
C LYS A 29 -10.38 -10.46 -31.56
N VAL A 30 -9.85 -9.95 -32.68
CA VAL A 30 -8.43 -10.14 -33.05
C VAL A 30 -7.51 -9.41 -32.07
N LEU A 31 -7.82 -8.16 -31.73
CA LEU A 31 -7.03 -7.36 -30.78
C LEU A 31 -7.08 -7.95 -29.37
N GLU A 32 -8.26 -8.40 -28.92
CA GLU A 32 -8.43 -9.09 -27.65
C GLU A 32 -7.57 -10.36 -27.57
N ALA A 33 -7.58 -11.21 -28.60
CA ALA A 33 -6.76 -12.41 -28.64
C ALA A 33 -5.26 -12.09 -28.66
N CYS A 34 -4.85 -11.09 -29.44
CA CYS A 34 -3.47 -10.66 -29.58
C CYS A 34 -2.89 -10.15 -28.25
N PHE A 35 -3.57 -9.19 -27.62
CA PHE A 35 -3.04 -8.52 -26.44
C PHE A 35 -3.23 -9.30 -25.15
N ARG A 36 -4.16 -10.27 -25.12
CA ARG A 36 -4.36 -11.18 -23.98
C ARG A 36 -3.12 -12.02 -23.68
N GLU A 37 -2.42 -12.52 -24.70
CA GLU A 37 -1.21 -13.32 -24.49
C GLU A 37 0.00 -12.47 -24.05
N GLN A 38 0.01 -11.18 -24.40
CA GLN A 38 1.12 -10.28 -24.13
C GLN A 38 0.95 -9.46 -22.84
N GLY A 39 -0.25 -9.47 -22.23
CA GLY A 39 -0.56 -8.62 -21.08
C GLY A 39 -0.58 -7.13 -21.45
N LEU A 40 -1.01 -6.82 -22.67
CA LEU A 40 -1.20 -5.44 -23.12
C LEU A 40 -2.69 -5.09 -23.09
N GLU A 41 -2.98 -3.80 -23.00
CA GLU A 41 -4.32 -3.23 -23.06
C GLU A 41 -4.44 -2.38 -24.33
N TYR A 42 -5.63 -2.33 -24.92
CA TYR A 42 -5.90 -1.52 -26.10
C TYR A 42 -7.12 -0.64 -25.88
N ALA A 43 -7.11 0.54 -26.49
CA ALA A 43 -8.23 1.47 -26.53
C ALA A 43 -8.51 1.86 -27.97
N ILE A 44 -9.76 1.74 -28.39
CA ILE A 44 -10.22 2.14 -29.73
C ILE A 44 -10.87 3.52 -29.58
N VAL A 45 -10.33 4.53 -30.26
CA VAL A 45 -10.89 5.88 -30.31
C VAL A 45 -11.17 6.23 -31.76
N GLY A 46 -12.41 6.00 -32.19
CA GLY A 46 -12.82 6.12 -33.58
C GLY A 46 -12.09 5.08 -34.44
N ASN A 47 -11.15 5.55 -35.28
CA ASN A 47 -10.35 4.69 -36.17
C ASN A 47 -8.90 4.49 -35.67
N ILE A 48 -8.56 5.02 -34.49
CA ILE A 48 -7.22 4.93 -33.92
C ILE A 48 -7.22 3.87 -32.82
N ILE A 49 -6.27 2.94 -32.89
CA ILE A 49 -6.05 1.88 -31.91
C ILE A 49 -4.81 2.24 -31.11
N VAL A 50 -4.99 2.53 -29.82
CA VAL A 50 -3.91 2.89 -28.90
C VAL A 50 -3.56 1.67 -28.07
N VAL A 51 -2.30 1.23 -28.09
CA VAL A 51 -1.81 0.08 -27.33
C VAL A 51 -0.98 0.56 -26.14
N LYS A 52 -1.30 0.05 -24.94
CA LYS A 52 -0.62 0.38 -23.69
C LYS A 52 -0.28 -0.89 -22.92
N LYS A 53 0.68 -0.81 -21.99
CA LYS A 53 0.90 -1.91 -21.04
C LYS A 53 -0.26 -1.96 -20.06
N LYS A 54 -0.80 -3.15 -19.86
CA LYS A 54 -1.76 -3.40 -18.79
C LYS A 54 -0.99 -3.32 -17.47
N GLN A 55 -1.05 -2.18 -16.80
CA GLN A 55 -0.65 -2.14 -15.40
C GLN A 55 -1.62 -3.04 -14.65
N ALA A 56 -1.10 -4.09 -14.03
CA ALA A 56 -1.85 -4.79 -13.01
C ALA A 56 -2.29 -3.72 -12.02
N ALA A 57 -3.60 -3.52 -11.88
CA ALA A 57 -4.13 -2.66 -10.82
C ALA A 57 -3.39 -3.05 -9.54
N PRO A 58 -2.86 -2.09 -8.76
CA PRO A 58 -2.26 -2.42 -7.49
C PRO A 58 -3.32 -3.23 -6.75
N VAL A 59 -3.04 -4.52 -6.54
CA VAL A 59 -3.87 -5.32 -5.66
C VAL A 59 -3.90 -4.49 -4.38
N PRO A 60 -5.07 -4.13 -3.83
CA PRO A 60 -5.07 -3.63 -2.47
C PRO A 60 -4.35 -4.71 -1.69
N VAL A 61 -3.14 -4.41 -1.22
CA VAL A 61 -2.43 -5.26 -0.29
C VAL A 61 -3.38 -5.31 0.88
N ILE A 62 -4.18 -6.37 0.96
CA ILE A 62 -4.94 -6.68 2.16
C ILE A 62 -3.84 -6.95 3.16
N ALA A 63 -3.44 -5.91 3.90
CA ALA A 63 -2.54 -6.04 5.01
C ALA A 63 -3.13 -7.15 5.88
N PRO A 64 -2.35 -8.15 6.32
CA PRO A 64 -2.85 -9.08 7.30
C PRO A 64 -3.33 -8.23 8.48
N ILE A 65 -4.62 -8.33 8.79
CA ILE A 65 -5.21 -7.79 10.02
C ILE A 65 -4.43 -8.41 11.19
N VAL A 66 -3.38 -7.72 11.64
CA VAL A 66 -2.75 -7.99 12.92
C VAL A 66 -3.76 -7.53 13.97
N GLU A 67 -4.62 -8.46 14.37
CA GLU A 67 -5.52 -8.31 15.50
C GLU A 67 -4.66 -7.90 16.69
N THR A 68 -4.80 -6.64 17.09
CA THR A 68 -3.95 -6.03 18.10
C THR A 68 -4.32 -6.66 19.44
N PRO A 69 -3.45 -7.43 20.10
CA PRO A 69 -3.77 -7.95 21.43
C PRO A 69 -3.88 -6.76 22.40
N PRO A 70 -5.03 -6.53 23.04
CA PRO A 70 -5.15 -5.49 24.04
C PRO A 70 -4.47 -5.97 25.33
N ALA A 71 -3.37 -5.32 25.69
CA ALA A 71 -3.07 -4.80 27.03
C ALA A 71 -1.56 -4.70 27.24
N VAL A 72 -1.02 -3.49 27.05
CA VAL A 72 0.27 -3.15 27.62
C VAL A 72 0.03 -2.19 28.79
N ARG A 73 0.04 -2.74 30.01
CA ARG A 73 -0.03 -1.94 31.23
C ARG A 73 1.38 -1.66 31.71
N PHE A 74 1.97 -0.58 31.21
CA PHE A 74 3.24 -0.08 31.72
C PHE A 74 2.98 0.81 32.95
N TYR A 75 3.21 0.26 34.14
CA TYR A 75 3.32 1.09 35.34
C TYR A 75 4.73 1.66 35.42
N PHE A 76 4.96 2.81 34.82
CA PHE A 76 6.15 3.62 35.12
C PHE A 76 5.86 4.44 36.39
N GLY A 77 6.02 3.80 37.55
CA GLY A 77 6.05 4.46 38.85
C GLY A 77 7.47 4.93 39.14
N THR A 78 7.72 6.23 39.00
CA THR A 78 8.99 6.89 39.31
C THR A 78 9.29 6.80 40.81
N ALA A 79 10.25 5.99 41.22
CA ALA A 79 10.83 6.10 42.55
C ALA A 79 11.70 7.37 42.59
N PHE A 80 11.20 8.42 43.24
CA PHE A 80 11.94 9.63 43.53
C PHE A 80 13.11 9.32 44.48
N TYR A 81 14.33 9.61 44.03
CA TYR A 81 15.54 9.52 44.82
C TYR A 81 15.53 10.63 45.89
N GLN A 82 15.15 10.30 47.13
CA GLN A 82 15.13 11.26 48.23
C GLN A 82 16.56 11.46 48.75
N LYS A 83 17.14 12.61 48.41
CA LYS A 83 18.38 13.12 49.00
C LYS A 83 18.20 13.17 50.52
N ALA A 84 18.98 12.38 51.26
CA ALA A 84 19.03 12.40 52.71
C ALA A 84 19.63 13.73 53.21
N GLY A 85 18.80 14.75 53.32
CA GLY A 85 19.05 15.96 54.10
C GLY A 85 18.47 15.74 55.49
N ARG A 86 19.33 15.35 56.43
CA ARG A 86 19.02 15.09 57.84
C ARG A 86 18.51 16.37 58.50
N SER A 87 17.18 16.56 58.56
CA SER A 87 16.56 17.56 59.42
C SER A 87 16.51 17.03 60.86
N GLY A 88 17.51 17.38 61.67
CA GLY A 88 17.22 17.66 63.08
C GLY A 88 16.55 19.02 63.09
N GLY A 89 15.30 19.16 63.49
CA GLY A 89 14.77 18.63 64.74
C GLY A 89 14.64 19.82 65.66
N SER A 90 13.43 20.40 65.63
CA SER A 90 12.96 21.55 66.37
C SER A 90 13.42 21.57 67.83
N CYS A 91 13.98 22.69 68.28
CA CYS A 91 14.00 23.05 69.69
C CYS A 91 12.77 23.90 70.01
N ALA A 92 12.18 23.60 71.18
CA ALA A 92 11.14 24.32 71.91
C ALA A 92 9.72 24.21 71.32
N GLY A 93 8.72 23.72 72.04
CA GLY A 93 8.65 23.36 73.45
C GLY A 93 7.20 23.47 73.89
N LEU A 94 6.80 22.58 74.80
CA LEU A 94 5.61 22.68 75.65
C LEU A 94 4.26 22.64 74.90
N PHE A 95 3.16 22.07 75.39
CA PHE A 95 2.79 21.26 76.55
C PHE A 95 1.25 21.26 76.43
N CYS A 96 0.58 20.11 76.58
CA CYS A 96 -0.88 20.00 76.88
C CYS A 96 -1.88 20.52 75.80
N GLN A 97 -3.11 20.03 75.62
CA GLN A 97 -3.95 19.01 76.27
C GLN A 97 -5.23 18.81 75.43
N SER A 98 -5.95 17.71 75.72
CA SER A 98 -7.42 17.52 75.65
C SER A 98 -8.07 17.53 74.26
N VAL A 99 -8.94 16.59 73.88
CA VAL A 99 -10.14 16.02 74.54
C VAL A 99 -10.34 14.58 74.11
#